data_AF-A0A428UZ12-F1
#
_entry.id   AF-A0A428UZ12-F1
#
_cell.length_a   1.000
_cell.length_b   1.000
_cell.length_c   1.000
_cell.angle_alpha   90.00
_cell.angle_beta   90.00
_cell.angle_gamma   90.00
#
_symmetry.space_group_name_H-M   'P 1'
#
loop_
_entity.id
_entity.type
_entity.pdbx_description
1 polymer ?
#
loop_
_entity_poly.entity_id
_entity_poly.type
_entity_poly.pdbx_seq_one_letter_code
_entity_poly.pdbx_strand_id
1 'polypeptide(L)'
;MHGRRMLHILVDCEGLFDVTESLPTVHLPCDSFDGASLSELLRRDVFKPIDVQAYLDKTADKKFDLATKAQVALGLSRCLMDFFDKGLELASHSWVADNVHFRELPANNEGGKRCLLYVSLRPNLGHDAASDMAKMFNSGNPVVLSFAKLLLEVLDGRDINISIKPHDDDNILSWSELGDVVERMLRDRRGDPFASQYLEVVEGCLGLWATLRSFDNRTDVSATSRPGVSAEDEVAAAEEEEVTDPAEDDLGGYGRSSLYDDQGETSQSDRIAAKGYLSDLAESTKRYIKPLTQDTPNERRPIKLAIIDSGIDLDNPRIRARKEQIGDTRNWTSDKPDECDDGCGHGTHVTRLILEVAPAVKVYIAKVSQRKKLDSKVSGQIAQAIEWATGVWEVDIISLSIGMDGEDGTIKRALDKVLDPPRGSPKKVVVMAAASNWGGNRHIAFPACYEDIICIHSTDGFGNPSKTNPTPQKGKDFAVLGMSIKSSSKGKDKKRVEEYISGTSYATAIGAGIAANVLDFVRRDPKLWEDEKGWLNSSWGMSRVFRRMSEERRGYRYVTPWKLFDGRPEEEVWRDIRGALKA
;
A
#
# COMPACT_ATOMS: atom_id res chain seq x y z
N MET A 1 29.64 24.65 1.25
CA MET A 1 28.87 24.57 -0.01
C MET A 1 27.63 23.75 0.26
N HIS A 2 26.50 24.40 0.50
CA HIS A 2 25.23 23.81 0.91
C HIS A 2 24.21 23.95 -0.23
N GLY A 3 23.30 22.98 -0.38
CA GLY A 3 22.15 23.08 -1.30
C GLY A 3 22.07 22.06 -2.44
N ARG A 4 22.54 20.81 -2.28
CA ARG A 4 22.34 19.75 -3.27
C ARG A 4 21.50 18.61 -2.69
N ARG A 5 20.38 18.28 -3.34
CA ARG A 5 19.61 17.04 -3.09
C ARG A 5 19.97 16.03 -4.19
N MET A 6 20.32 14.81 -3.81
CA MET A 6 20.66 13.73 -4.75
C MET A 6 19.55 12.68 -4.70
N LEU A 7 19.00 12.32 -5.85
CA LEU A 7 18.02 11.24 -6.00
C LEU A 7 18.64 10.12 -6.83
N HIS A 8 18.47 8.90 -6.37
CA HIS A 8 18.99 7.69 -6.97
C HIS A 8 17.84 6.91 -7.58
N ILE A 9 17.87 6.73 -8.89
CA ILE A 9 16.92 5.89 -9.59
C ILE A 9 17.52 4.48 -9.74
N LEU A 10 16.77 3.45 -9.34
CA LEU A 10 17.20 2.06 -9.45
C LEU A 10 16.35 1.36 -10.53
N VAL A 11 17.03 0.81 -11.54
CA VAL A 11 16.43 0.09 -12.67
C VAL A 11 17.03 -1.31 -12.72
N ASP A 12 16.19 -2.34 -12.82
CA ASP A 12 16.61 -3.73 -13.03
C ASP A 12 16.14 -4.28 -14.39
N CYS A 13 16.27 -5.59 -14.59
CA CYS A 13 15.90 -6.25 -15.84
C CYS A 13 14.39 -6.29 -16.12
N GLU A 14 13.54 -5.97 -15.15
CA GLU A 14 12.08 -5.90 -15.30
C GLU A 14 11.55 -4.47 -15.37
N GLY A 15 12.34 -3.46 -15.00
CA GLY A 15 11.99 -2.05 -15.16
C GLY A 15 12.49 -1.13 -14.04
N LEU A 16 11.86 0.05 -13.95
CA LEU A 16 12.09 1.03 -12.90
C LEU A 16 11.49 0.52 -11.58
N PHE A 17 12.31 0.26 -10.55
CA PHE A 17 11.82 -0.29 -9.29
C PHE A 17 11.94 0.67 -8.10
N ASP A 18 12.84 1.65 -8.09
CA ASP A 18 12.97 2.58 -6.95
C ASP A 18 13.53 3.96 -7.29
N VAL A 19 13.18 4.97 -6.47
CA VAL A 19 13.73 6.34 -6.48
C VAL A 19 13.98 6.77 -5.02
N THR A 20 15.24 6.89 -4.60
CA THR A 20 15.63 7.12 -3.20
C THR A 20 16.62 8.27 -3.02
N GLU A 21 16.56 8.99 -1.89
CA GLU A 21 17.60 9.98 -1.52
C GLU A 21 18.80 9.34 -0.80
N SER A 22 18.74 8.05 -0.48
CA SER A 22 19.79 7.34 0.26
C SER A 22 20.20 6.07 -0.48
N LEU A 23 21.45 6.02 -0.94
CA LEU A 23 22.11 4.80 -1.42
C LEU A 23 22.05 3.71 -0.33
N PRO A 24 21.83 2.42 -0.68
CA PRO A 24 22.35 1.33 0.14
C PRO A 24 23.87 1.48 0.23
N THR A 25 24.48 1.20 1.38
CA THR A 25 25.92 1.30 1.63
C THR A 25 26.75 0.47 0.65
N VAL A 26 27.01 1.03 -0.52
CA VAL A 26 28.16 0.77 -1.36
C VAL A 26 28.97 2.04 -1.27
N HIS A 27 30.16 1.96 -0.66
CA HIS A 27 31.06 3.11 -0.54
C HIS A 27 31.37 3.66 -1.93
N LEU A 28 30.68 4.74 -2.31
CA LEU A 28 31.04 5.57 -3.45
C LEU A 28 31.60 6.88 -2.89
N PRO A 29 32.79 7.32 -3.32
CA PRO A 29 33.39 8.56 -2.84
C PRO A 29 32.41 9.73 -3.07
N CYS A 30 31.99 10.33 -1.97
CA CYS A 30 31.29 11.61 -1.96
C CYS A 30 32.31 12.65 -2.43
N ASP A 31 32.20 13.10 -3.69
CA ASP A 31 32.65 14.42 -4.21
C ASP A 31 33.03 14.45 -5.71
N SER A 32 32.98 13.34 -6.45
CA SER A 32 33.06 13.35 -7.93
C SER A 32 31.83 12.72 -8.60
N PHE A 33 31.18 13.50 -9.45
CA PHE A 33 30.05 13.06 -10.27
C PHE A 33 30.59 12.39 -11.55
N ASP A 34 30.90 11.09 -11.49
CA ASP A 34 31.52 10.36 -12.61
C ASP A 34 30.49 9.82 -13.65
N GLY A 35 29.43 10.57 -13.96
CA GLY A 35 28.34 10.17 -14.88
C GLY A 35 28.11 11.15 -16.04
N ALA A 36 27.58 10.68 -17.17
CA ALA A 36 27.32 11.50 -18.37
C ALA A 36 25.95 12.21 -18.27
N SER A 37 25.82 13.48 -18.68
CA SER A 37 24.49 14.15 -18.69
C SER A 37 23.59 13.67 -19.84
N LEU A 38 22.26 13.91 -19.78
CA LEU A 38 21.35 13.65 -20.90
C LEU A 38 21.84 14.40 -22.13
N SER A 39 22.21 15.68 -21.98
CA SER A 39 22.79 16.45 -23.08
C SER A 39 24.03 15.80 -23.68
N GLU A 40 24.90 15.21 -22.84
CA GLU A 40 26.07 14.49 -23.32
C GLU A 40 25.69 13.20 -24.06
N LEU A 41 24.70 12.45 -23.57
CA LEU A 41 24.20 11.25 -24.23
C LEU A 41 23.45 11.55 -25.54
N LEU A 42 22.73 12.68 -25.61
CA LEU A 42 22.11 13.19 -26.84
C LEU A 42 23.19 13.54 -27.86
N ARG A 43 24.28 14.22 -27.47
CA ARG A 43 25.43 14.51 -28.36
C ARG A 43 26.17 13.25 -28.81
N ARG A 44 26.19 12.20 -28.00
CA ARG A 44 26.76 10.88 -28.32
C ARG A 44 25.82 10.03 -29.20
N ASP A 45 24.67 10.56 -29.60
CA ASP A 45 23.66 9.87 -30.43
C ASP A 45 23.11 8.56 -29.82
N VAL A 46 23.25 8.37 -28.51
CA VAL A 46 22.82 7.16 -27.80
C VAL A 46 21.30 7.01 -27.83
N PHE A 47 20.57 8.12 -27.78
CA PHE A 47 19.11 8.13 -27.85
C PHE A 47 18.58 8.22 -29.29
N LYS A 48 19.41 8.31 -30.34
CA LYS A 48 18.88 8.29 -31.71
C LYS A 48 18.24 6.93 -32.03
N PRO A 49 17.29 6.87 -32.99
CA PRO A 49 16.70 5.60 -33.41
C PRO A 49 17.76 4.54 -33.79
N ILE A 50 17.45 3.28 -33.47
CA ILE A 50 18.18 2.13 -33.97
C ILE A 50 17.64 1.85 -35.37
N ASP A 51 18.30 2.42 -36.39
CA ASP A 51 17.95 2.28 -37.79
C ASP A 51 18.95 1.37 -38.53
N VAL A 52 18.69 1.13 -39.82
CA VAL A 52 19.57 0.31 -40.67
C VAL A 52 20.99 0.84 -40.67
N GLN A 53 21.16 2.16 -40.65
CA GLN A 53 22.47 2.81 -40.63
C GLN A 53 23.22 2.49 -39.31
N ALA A 54 22.54 2.49 -38.16
CA ALA A 54 23.13 2.10 -36.89
C ALA A 54 23.65 0.66 -36.86
N TYR A 55 22.98 -0.27 -37.56
CA TYR A 55 23.48 -1.64 -37.73
C TYR A 55 24.69 -1.70 -38.66
N LEU A 56 24.66 -0.97 -39.78
CA LEU A 56 25.77 -0.89 -40.73
C LEU A 56 27.04 -0.30 -40.09
N ASP A 57 26.86 0.73 -39.26
CA ASP A 57 27.95 1.40 -38.54
C ASP A 57 28.38 0.65 -37.26
N LYS A 58 27.75 -0.49 -36.94
CA LYS A 58 27.97 -1.27 -35.72
C LYS A 58 27.83 -0.43 -34.44
N THR A 59 26.92 0.54 -34.46
CA THR A 59 26.60 1.42 -33.32
C THR A 59 25.29 1.03 -32.63
N ALA A 60 24.49 0.13 -33.22
CA ALA A 60 23.21 -0.32 -32.68
C ALA A 60 23.27 -0.79 -31.22
N ASP A 61 24.31 -1.55 -30.83
CA ASP A 61 24.47 -2.07 -29.46
C ASP A 61 24.73 -0.98 -28.41
N LYS A 62 25.17 0.20 -28.85
CA LYS A 62 25.47 1.37 -28.01
C LYS A 62 24.29 2.34 -27.91
N LYS A 63 23.20 2.09 -28.64
CA LYS A 63 22.00 2.94 -28.63
C LYS A 63 20.94 2.38 -27.70
N PHE A 64 20.11 3.27 -27.16
CA PHE A 64 18.97 2.90 -26.31
C PHE A 64 17.77 2.50 -27.17
N ASP A 65 17.23 1.33 -26.86
CA ASP A 65 15.99 0.85 -27.46
C ASP A 65 14.77 1.57 -26.85
N LEU A 66 13.59 1.29 -27.41
CA LEU A 66 12.33 1.91 -26.97
C LEU A 66 11.99 1.56 -25.52
N ALA A 67 12.31 0.35 -25.07
CA ALA A 67 12.08 -0.08 -23.68
C ALA A 67 12.91 0.75 -22.71
N THR A 68 14.20 0.95 -23.00
CA THR A 68 15.10 1.78 -22.20
C THR A 68 14.61 3.23 -22.18
N LYS A 69 14.18 3.78 -23.33
CA LYS A 69 13.59 5.12 -23.41
C LYS A 69 12.32 5.28 -22.56
N ALA A 70 11.43 4.30 -22.57
CA ALA A 70 10.26 4.27 -21.67
C ALA A 70 10.66 4.27 -20.19
N GLN A 71 11.69 3.52 -19.82
CA GLN A 71 12.19 3.51 -18.45
C GLN A 71 12.75 4.88 -18.04
N VAL A 72 13.46 5.57 -18.93
CA VAL A 72 13.91 6.96 -18.70
C VAL A 72 12.71 7.88 -18.46
N ALA A 73 11.70 7.80 -19.32
CA ALA A 73 10.49 8.60 -19.22
C ALA A 73 9.74 8.36 -17.90
N LEU A 74 9.54 7.11 -17.52
CA LEU A 74 8.92 6.74 -16.25
C LEU A 74 9.72 7.25 -15.04
N GLY A 75 11.05 7.19 -15.11
CA GLY A 75 11.93 7.74 -14.06
C GLY A 75 11.77 9.24 -13.89
N LEU A 76 11.70 9.98 -15.02
CA LEU A 76 11.42 11.42 -15.02
C LEU A 76 10.01 11.71 -14.49
N SER A 77 8.98 10.96 -14.89
CA SER A 77 7.60 11.13 -14.41
C SER A 77 7.50 10.97 -12.89
N ARG A 78 8.17 9.97 -12.33
CA ARG A 78 8.18 9.74 -10.87
C ARG A 78 8.89 10.86 -10.13
N CYS A 79 10.00 11.36 -10.67
CA CYS A 79 10.66 12.55 -10.12
C CYS A 79 9.73 13.75 -10.12
N LEU A 80 8.93 13.95 -11.18
CA LEU A 80 8.00 15.06 -11.26
C LEU A 80 6.97 14.99 -10.13
N MET A 81 6.41 13.81 -9.87
CA MET A 81 5.45 13.57 -8.80
C MET A 81 6.04 13.82 -7.39
N ASP A 82 7.28 13.41 -7.14
CA ASP A 82 7.94 13.59 -5.83
C ASP A 82 8.24 15.06 -5.48
N PHE A 83 8.42 15.92 -6.51
CA PHE A 83 8.68 17.36 -6.35
C PHE A 83 7.45 18.23 -6.57
N PHE A 84 6.32 17.65 -7.00
CA PHE A 84 5.11 18.35 -7.39
C PHE A 84 4.60 19.32 -6.31
N ASP A 85 4.79 18.96 -5.03
CA ASP A 85 4.22 19.67 -3.88
C ASP A 85 5.21 20.62 -3.17
N LYS A 86 6.48 20.68 -3.60
CA LYS A 86 7.60 21.25 -2.79
C LYS A 86 8.23 22.54 -3.32
N GLY A 87 7.50 23.29 -4.14
CA GLY A 87 7.87 24.65 -4.58
C GLY A 87 8.31 24.69 -6.05
N LEU A 88 7.46 25.27 -6.89
CA LEU A 88 7.59 25.26 -8.36
C LEU A 88 8.75 26.10 -8.92
N GLU A 89 9.11 27.22 -8.28
CA GLU A 89 10.19 28.08 -8.79
C GLU A 89 11.56 27.37 -8.75
N LEU A 90 11.76 26.49 -7.77
CA LEU A 90 12.97 25.69 -7.57
C LEU A 90 13.16 24.60 -8.64
N ALA A 91 12.05 24.07 -9.15
CA ALA A 91 12.04 22.98 -10.11
C ALA A 91 12.34 23.46 -11.54
N SER A 92 11.84 24.64 -11.94
CA SER A 92 11.95 25.17 -13.31
C SER A 92 13.39 25.19 -13.88
N HIS A 93 14.39 25.49 -13.04
CA HIS A 93 15.80 25.52 -13.43
C HIS A 93 16.49 24.14 -13.45
N SER A 94 15.86 23.12 -12.88
CA SER A 94 16.44 21.79 -12.72
C SER A 94 16.06 20.82 -13.85
N TRP A 95 14.92 21.02 -14.50
CA TRP A 95 14.37 20.13 -15.54
C TRP A 95 14.96 20.41 -16.95
N VAL A 96 16.28 20.45 -17.06
CA VAL A 96 16.99 20.57 -18.34
C VAL A 96 17.97 19.42 -18.53
N ALA A 97 18.24 19.06 -19.79
CA ALA A 97 19.05 17.88 -20.13
C ALA A 97 20.46 17.91 -19.52
N ASP A 98 21.02 19.09 -19.25
CA ASP A 98 22.34 19.22 -18.61
C ASP A 98 22.36 18.78 -17.15
N ASN A 99 21.21 18.85 -16.47
CA ASN A 99 21.08 18.49 -15.07
C ASN A 99 20.64 17.03 -14.86
N VAL A 100 20.12 16.37 -15.89
CA VAL A 100 19.79 14.93 -15.86
C VAL A 100 21.08 14.13 -16.12
N HIS A 101 21.50 13.23 -15.23
CA HIS A 101 22.81 12.56 -15.32
C HIS A 101 22.71 11.04 -15.22
N PHE A 102 23.48 10.27 -16.00
CA PHE A 102 23.40 8.82 -16.15
C PHE A 102 24.72 8.15 -15.72
N ARG A 103 24.67 6.98 -15.07
CA ARG A 103 25.88 6.26 -14.63
C ARG A 103 25.81 4.77 -14.96
N GLU A 104 26.72 4.29 -15.81
CA GLU A 104 26.86 2.85 -16.10
C GLU A 104 27.51 2.12 -14.90
N LEU A 105 26.99 0.94 -14.52
CA LEU A 105 27.71 0.03 -13.61
C LEU A 105 28.65 -0.89 -14.39
N PRO A 106 29.80 -1.29 -13.79
CA PRO A 106 30.64 -2.29 -14.39
C PRO A 106 29.89 -3.63 -14.51
N ALA A 107 29.91 -4.21 -15.70
CA ALA A 107 29.28 -5.48 -16.00
C ALA A 107 29.95 -6.61 -15.18
N ASN A 108 29.18 -7.34 -14.38
CA ASN A 108 29.59 -8.67 -13.98
C ASN A 108 29.41 -9.60 -15.18
N ASN A 109 30.42 -10.44 -15.42
CA ASN A 109 30.45 -11.44 -16.48
C ASN A 109 29.31 -12.45 -16.32
N GLU A 110 28.13 -12.13 -16.84
CA GLU A 110 27.15 -13.02 -17.47
C GLU A 110 25.91 -12.20 -17.82
N GLY A 111 25.68 -11.97 -19.13
CA GLY A 111 24.51 -11.28 -19.66
C GLY A 111 24.64 -9.76 -19.68
N GLY A 112 25.14 -9.23 -20.80
CA GLY A 112 25.31 -7.80 -21.03
C GLY A 112 24.02 -6.97 -20.90
N LYS A 113 24.24 -5.69 -20.57
CA LYS A 113 23.30 -4.58 -20.32
C LYS A 113 22.76 -4.47 -18.89
N ARG A 114 23.46 -3.67 -18.07
CA ARG A 114 22.90 -2.97 -16.90
C ARG A 114 23.39 -1.53 -16.90
N CYS A 115 22.55 -0.61 -17.37
CA CYS A 115 22.73 0.82 -17.15
C CYS A 115 21.86 1.19 -15.96
N LEU A 116 22.46 1.66 -14.86
CA LEU A 116 21.68 2.29 -13.81
C LEU A 116 21.43 3.73 -14.27
N LEU A 117 20.20 4.00 -14.67
CA LEU A 117 19.80 5.36 -14.92
C LEU A 117 19.81 6.12 -13.60
N TYR A 118 20.59 7.20 -13.54
CA TYR A 118 20.56 8.17 -12.47
C TYR A 118 19.77 9.38 -12.99
N VAL A 119 19.12 10.16 -12.14
CA VAL A 119 18.58 11.49 -12.48
C VAL A 119 18.79 12.35 -11.25
N SER A 120 19.66 13.34 -11.35
CA SER A 120 19.82 14.37 -10.31
C SER A 120 19.12 15.63 -10.77
N LEU A 121 18.62 16.41 -9.82
CA LEU A 121 18.11 17.76 -10.06
C LEU A 121 18.90 18.68 -9.13
N ARG A 122 19.32 19.86 -9.61
CA ARG A 122 20.06 20.86 -8.81
C ARG A 122 19.14 22.03 -8.43
N PRO A 123 18.31 21.94 -7.38
CA PRO A 123 17.47 23.05 -6.96
C PRO A 123 18.31 24.13 -6.27
N ASN A 124 18.10 25.40 -6.64
CA ASN A 124 18.74 26.56 -5.98
C ASN A 124 17.88 27.05 -4.81
N LEU A 125 18.09 26.49 -3.61
CA LEU A 125 17.24 26.67 -2.41
C LEU A 125 17.35 28.05 -1.71
N GLY A 126 17.39 29.14 -2.48
CA GLY A 126 17.60 30.49 -1.96
C GLY A 126 16.38 31.18 -1.31
N HIS A 127 15.15 30.70 -1.51
CA HIS A 127 13.95 31.37 -0.99
C HIS A 127 12.82 30.39 -0.66
N ASP A 128 12.24 30.53 0.55
CA ASP A 128 10.91 30.04 0.91
C ASP A 128 9.86 30.92 0.19
N ALA A 129 9.51 30.56 -1.04
CA ALA A 129 8.32 31.09 -1.68
C ALA A 129 7.13 30.19 -1.30
N ALA A 130 6.08 30.78 -0.73
CA ALA A 130 4.83 30.08 -0.45
C ALA A 130 4.33 29.39 -1.73
N SER A 131 4.03 28.10 -1.62
CA SER A 131 3.47 27.27 -2.70
C SER A 131 2.13 27.85 -3.17
N ASP A 132 2.15 28.65 -4.22
CA ASP A 132 0.93 29.16 -4.84
C ASP A 132 0.46 28.16 -5.90
N MET A 133 -0.23 27.11 -5.43
CA MET A 133 -0.84 26.07 -6.29
C MET A 133 -1.67 26.67 -7.43
N ALA A 134 -2.22 27.88 -7.27
CA ALA A 134 -2.98 28.59 -8.29
C ALA A 134 -2.19 28.88 -9.58
N LYS A 135 -0.86 29.07 -9.49
CA LYS A 135 0.02 29.27 -10.66
C LYS A 135 0.30 27.97 -11.43
N MET A 136 -0.01 26.80 -10.86
CA MET A 136 0.16 25.51 -11.54
C MET A 136 -0.82 25.31 -12.70
N PHE A 137 -1.83 26.17 -12.83
CA PHE A 137 -2.96 26.01 -13.74
C PHE A 137 -2.87 26.84 -15.03
N ASN A 138 -1.69 27.43 -15.30
CA ASN A 138 -1.44 28.22 -16.49
C ASN A 138 -0.78 27.38 -17.60
N SER A 139 -1.16 27.65 -18.86
CA SER A 139 -0.62 26.95 -20.05
C SER A 139 0.90 27.12 -20.23
N GLY A 140 1.49 28.13 -19.58
CA GLY A 140 2.92 28.41 -19.62
C GLY A 140 3.75 27.82 -18.49
N ASN A 141 3.21 26.89 -17.69
CA ASN A 141 3.91 26.39 -16.51
C ASN A 141 5.31 25.81 -16.84
N PRO A 142 6.40 26.40 -16.33
CA PRO A 142 7.75 26.06 -16.76
C PRO A 142 8.19 24.65 -16.37
N VAL A 143 7.64 24.09 -15.30
CA VAL A 143 7.96 22.73 -14.85
C VAL A 143 7.34 21.71 -15.82
N VAL A 144 6.05 21.88 -16.12
CA VAL A 144 5.33 20.99 -17.06
C VAL A 144 5.93 21.08 -18.46
N LEU A 145 6.25 22.28 -18.94
CA LEU A 145 6.87 22.46 -20.25
C LEU A 145 8.28 21.90 -20.32
N SER A 146 9.09 22.09 -19.28
CA SER A 146 10.45 21.54 -19.22
C SER A 146 10.43 20.01 -19.13
N PHE A 147 9.49 19.44 -18.39
CA PHE A 147 9.26 18.00 -18.33
C PHE A 147 8.84 17.45 -19.70
N ALA A 148 7.85 18.08 -20.36
CA ALA A 148 7.40 17.69 -21.70
C ALA A 148 8.56 17.75 -22.72
N LYS A 149 9.38 18.82 -22.66
CA LYS A 149 10.58 18.97 -23.48
C LYS A 149 11.56 17.81 -23.27
N LEU A 150 11.88 17.44 -22.03
CA LEU A 150 12.78 16.33 -21.73
C LEU A 150 12.25 15.00 -22.27
N LEU A 151 10.95 14.74 -22.16
CA LEU A 151 10.34 13.53 -22.71
C LEU A 151 10.49 13.47 -24.24
N LEU A 152 10.32 14.59 -24.93
CA LEU A 152 10.54 14.70 -26.37
C LEU A 152 12.00 14.50 -26.75
N GLU A 153 12.95 15.06 -25.99
CA GLU A 153 14.39 14.88 -26.23
C GLU A 153 14.83 13.42 -26.04
N VAL A 154 14.28 12.72 -25.05
CA VAL A 154 14.50 11.28 -24.84
C VAL A 154 13.96 10.47 -26.02
N LEU A 155 12.75 10.80 -26.49
CA LEU A 155 12.13 10.07 -27.59
C LEU A 155 12.86 10.32 -28.92
N ASP A 156 13.12 11.58 -29.26
CA ASP A 156 13.75 11.98 -30.51
C ASP A 156 15.25 11.67 -30.54
N GLY A 157 15.89 11.73 -29.37
CA GLY A 157 17.33 11.59 -29.21
C GLY A 157 18.12 12.80 -29.70
N ARG A 158 17.50 13.98 -29.68
CA ARG A 158 18.11 15.27 -30.04
C ARG A 158 17.72 16.32 -29.01
N ASP A 159 18.59 17.31 -28.86
CA ASP A 159 18.29 18.51 -28.06
C ASP A 159 17.24 19.36 -28.79
N ILE A 160 16.23 19.81 -28.04
CA ILE A 160 15.17 20.66 -28.58
C ILE A 160 15.48 22.11 -28.22
N ASN A 161 15.68 22.95 -29.24
CA ASN A 161 16.05 24.35 -29.05
C ASN A 161 14.82 25.23 -28.76
N ILE A 162 14.15 24.97 -27.63
CA ILE A 162 13.04 25.78 -27.10
C ILE A 162 13.42 26.23 -25.69
N SER A 163 13.46 27.54 -25.43
CA SER A 163 13.87 28.10 -24.14
C SER A 163 12.67 28.31 -23.23
N ILE A 164 12.50 27.46 -22.22
CA ILE A 164 11.50 27.67 -21.16
C ILE A 164 12.01 28.71 -20.15
N LYS A 165 11.19 29.73 -19.87
CA LYS A 165 11.46 30.83 -18.92
C LYS A 165 10.87 30.53 -17.54
N PRO A 166 11.37 31.12 -16.45
CA PRO A 166 10.89 30.82 -15.09
C PRO A 166 9.47 31.27 -14.77
N HIS A 167 8.89 32.19 -15.56
CA HIS A 167 7.54 32.72 -15.35
C HIS A 167 6.57 32.20 -16.41
N ASP A 168 5.37 31.83 -15.98
CA ASP A 168 4.37 31.18 -16.85
C ASP A 168 3.98 32.04 -18.06
N ASP A 169 3.76 33.34 -17.85
CA ASP A 169 3.27 34.26 -18.90
C ASP A 169 4.26 34.40 -20.07
N ASP A 170 5.55 34.16 -19.83
CA ASP A 170 6.60 34.25 -20.83
C ASP A 170 6.69 33.01 -21.74
N ASN A 171 5.98 31.93 -21.40
CA ASN A 171 6.15 30.61 -22.02
C ASN A 171 5.05 30.21 -22.99
N ILE A 172 4.05 31.06 -23.24
CA ILE A 172 2.91 30.72 -24.12
C ILE A 172 3.39 30.33 -25.53
N LEU A 173 4.36 31.07 -26.08
CA LEU A 173 4.96 30.74 -27.37
C LEU A 173 5.73 29.42 -27.32
N SER A 174 6.47 29.17 -26.24
CA SER A 174 7.21 27.93 -26.04
C SER A 174 6.30 26.70 -25.91
N TRP A 175 5.15 26.85 -25.26
CA TRP A 175 4.11 25.82 -25.21
C TRP A 175 3.58 25.49 -26.62
N SER A 176 3.28 26.50 -27.43
CA SER A 176 2.83 26.32 -28.81
C SER A 176 3.89 25.63 -29.67
N GLU A 177 5.16 26.06 -29.56
CA GLU A 177 6.28 25.46 -30.30
C GLU A 177 6.51 23.98 -29.90
N LEU A 178 6.34 23.63 -28.62
CA LEU A 178 6.38 22.24 -28.17
C LEU A 178 5.22 21.42 -28.75
N GLY A 179 4.01 22.01 -28.83
CA GLY A 179 2.86 21.40 -29.50
C GLY A 179 3.15 21.09 -30.97
N ASP A 180 3.74 22.05 -31.70
CA ASP A 180 4.15 21.85 -33.10
C ASP A 180 5.20 20.73 -33.26
N VAL A 181 6.09 20.56 -32.28
CA VAL A 181 7.05 19.45 -32.25
C VAL A 181 6.34 18.11 -32.05
N VAL A 182 5.40 18.03 -31.10
CA VAL A 182 4.59 16.82 -30.85
C VAL A 182 3.81 16.42 -32.10
N GLU A 183 3.09 17.36 -32.72
CA GLU A 183 2.32 17.10 -33.93
C GLU A 183 3.20 16.60 -35.09
N ARG A 184 4.37 17.20 -35.28
CA ARG A 184 5.33 16.79 -36.31
C ARG A 184 5.83 15.37 -36.05
N MET A 185 6.22 15.07 -34.82
CA MET A 185 6.69 13.72 -34.45
C MET A 185 5.59 12.67 -34.59
N LEU A 186 4.34 13.00 -34.25
CA LEU A 186 3.17 12.13 -34.46
C LEU A 186 2.93 11.85 -35.95
N ARG A 187 3.11 12.85 -36.82
CA ARG A 187 3.00 12.66 -38.28
C ARG A 187 4.13 11.79 -38.82
N ASP A 188 5.37 12.05 -38.42
CA ASP A 188 6.56 11.33 -38.88
C ASP A 188 6.59 9.88 -38.40
N ARG A 189 5.96 9.59 -37.25
CA ARG A 189 5.99 8.27 -36.58
C ARG A 189 4.63 7.58 -36.53
N ARG A 190 3.69 7.96 -37.40
CA ARG A 190 2.31 7.43 -37.45
C ARG A 190 2.19 5.89 -37.55
N GLY A 191 3.26 5.20 -37.91
CA GLY A 191 3.33 3.73 -37.98
C GLY A 191 3.98 3.04 -36.77
N ASP A 192 4.42 3.78 -35.76
CA ASP A 192 5.03 3.27 -34.52
C ASP A 192 4.03 3.40 -33.36
N PRO A 193 3.39 2.30 -32.91
CA PRO A 193 2.41 2.32 -31.84
C PRO A 193 3.00 2.82 -30.51
N PHE A 194 4.27 2.53 -30.23
CA PHE A 194 4.92 2.95 -28.99
C PHE A 194 5.19 4.45 -29.02
N ALA A 195 5.76 4.97 -30.11
CA ALA A 195 6.00 6.41 -30.23
C ALA A 195 4.70 7.22 -30.21
N SER A 196 3.62 6.68 -30.79
CA SER A 196 2.29 7.31 -30.75
C SER A 196 1.77 7.43 -29.31
N GLN A 197 1.74 6.34 -28.55
CA GLN A 197 1.32 6.36 -27.14
C GLN A 197 2.20 7.26 -26.28
N TYR A 198 3.51 7.26 -26.52
CA TYR A 198 4.44 8.12 -25.80
C TYR A 198 4.15 9.60 -26.08
N LEU A 199 3.91 9.96 -27.33
CA LEU A 199 3.60 11.34 -27.72
C LEU A 199 2.22 11.79 -27.23
N GLU A 200 1.23 10.89 -27.15
CA GLU A 200 -0.07 11.17 -26.51
C GLU A 200 0.10 11.54 -25.03
N VAL A 201 1.04 10.90 -24.31
CA VAL A 201 1.37 11.27 -22.92
C VAL A 201 1.98 12.68 -22.86
N VAL A 202 2.87 13.02 -23.78
CA VAL A 202 3.47 14.38 -23.85
C VAL A 202 2.39 15.42 -24.19
N GLU A 203 1.50 15.12 -25.13
CA GLU A 203 0.36 15.97 -25.47
C GLU A 203 -0.56 16.18 -24.25
N GLY A 204 -0.81 15.12 -23.47
CA GLY A 204 -1.53 15.20 -22.21
C GLY A 204 -0.86 16.13 -21.19
N CYS A 205 0.48 16.17 -21.14
CA CYS A 205 1.21 17.12 -20.31
C CYS A 205 0.96 18.57 -20.78
N LEU A 206 1.03 18.82 -22.09
CA LEU A 206 0.77 20.16 -22.66
C LEU A 206 -0.70 20.59 -22.52
N GLY A 207 -1.63 19.64 -22.50
CA GLY A 207 -3.07 19.85 -22.35
C GLY A 207 -3.59 19.84 -20.91
N LEU A 208 -2.72 19.61 -19.92
CA LEU A 208 -3.10 19.42 -18.51
C LEU A 208 -3.94 20.59 -17.96
N TRP A 209 -3.58 21.83 -18.32
CA TRP A 209 -4.31 23.03 -17.90
C TRP A 209 -5.76 23.07 -18.40
N ALA A 210 -6.02 22.60 -19.63
CA ALA A 210 -7.34 22.58 -20.23
C ALA A 210 -8.24 21.52 -19.58
N THR A 211 -7.66 20.34 -19.32
CA THR A 211 -8.33 19.25 -18.60
C THR A 211 -8.73 19.71 -17.19
N LEU A 212 -7.83 20.36 -16.46
CA LEU A 212 -8.10 20.80 -15.08
C LEU A 212 -9.09 21.97 -15.01
N ARG A 213 -9.05 22.94 -15.93
CA ARG A 213 -10.10 23.98 -16.03
C ARG A 213 -11.50 23.40 -16.29
N SER A 214 -11.59 22.29 -17.00
CA SER A 214 -12.87 21.59 -17.21
C SER A 214 -13.42 20.95 -15.93
N PHE A 215 -12.54 20.58 -14.98
CA PHE A 215 -12.94 20.11 -13.65
C PHE A 215 -13.39 21.25 -12.75
N ASP A 216 -12.68 22.39 -12.77
CA ASP A 216 -13.00 23.56 -11.95
C ASP A 216 -14.36 24.19 -12.35
N ASN A 217 -14.65 24.25 -13.66
CA ASN A 217 -15.96 24.66 -14.17
C ASN A 217 -17.09 23.66 -13.83
N ARG A 218 -16.79 22.37 -13.62
CA ARG A 218 -17.80 21.37 -13.22
C ARG A 218 -18.14 21.47 -11.73
N THR A 219 -17.19 21.91 -10.89
CA THR A 219 -17.45 22.19 -9.48
C THR A 219 -18.30 23.46 -9.30
N ASP A 220 -18.12 24.49 -10.14
CA ASP A 220 -18.91 25.73 -10.08
C ASP A 220 -20.34 25.62 -10.65
N VAL A 221 -20.55 24.79 -11.68
CA VAL A 221 -21.90 24.58 -12.26
C VAL A 221 -22.81 23.75 -11.33
N SER A 222 -22.24 23.02 -10.37
CA SER A 222 -23.02 22.33 -9.33
C SER A 222 -23.58 23.26 -8.25
N ALA A 223 -23.12 24.52 -8.18
CA ALA A 223 -23.47 25.48 -7.13
C ALA A 223 -24.42 26.61 -7.57
N THR A 224 -24.73 26.78 -8.87
CA THR A 224 -25.67 27.82 -9.32
C THR A 224 -26.48 27.43 -10.56
N SER A 225 -27.70 26.92 -10.35
CA SER A 225 -28.92 27.36 -11.08
C SER A 225 -30.11 26.41 -10.81
N ARG A 226 -31.07 26.84 -9.99
CA ARG A 226 -32.49 26.51 -10.18
C ARG A 226 -33.20 27.81 -10.56
N PRO A 227 -33.80 27.93 -11.76
CA PRO A 227 -34.94 28.81 -11.98
C PRO A 227 -36.23 28.04 -11.70
N GLY A 228 -37.12 28.67 -10.94
CA GLY A 228 -38.36 28.06 -10.47
C GLY A 228 -39.40 27.80 -11.55
N VAL A 229 -40.28 26.85 -11.24
CA VAL A 229 -41.66 26.81 -11.72
C VAL A 229 -42.55 26.46 -10.53
N SER A 230 -43.65 27.19 -10.44
CA SER A 230 -44.65 27.25 -9.39
C SER A 230 -45.56 26.02 -9.32
N ALA A 231 -46.25 25.94 -8.17
CA ALA A 231 -47.24 24.97 -7.75
C ALA A 231 -48.37 24.69 -8.76
N GLU A 232 -48.86 23.46 -8.78
CA GLU A 232 -50.22 23.07 -8.37
C GLU A 232 -50.37 21.53 -8.42
N ASP A 233 -51.32 21.03 -7.62
CA ASP A 233 -51.99 19.72 -7.65
C ASP A 233 -51.55 18.54 -6.74
N GLU A 234 -52.45 18.34 -5.76
CA GLU A 234 -53.07 17.08 -5.30
C GLU A 234 -52.52 16.30 -4.09
N VAL A 235 -52.93 16.83 -2.92
CA VAL A 235 -53.57 16.19 -1.75
C VAL A 235 -54.08 14.74 -1.93
N ALA A 236 -53.73 13.83 -0.99
CA ALA A 236 -54.68 13.22 -0.03
C ALA A 236 -54.06 12.10 0.82
N ALA A 237 -54.52 12.05 2.07
CA ALA A 237 -54.06 11.23 3.20
C ALA A 237 -54.67 9.82 3.25
N ALA A 238 -54.03 8.93 4.01
CA ALA A 238 -54.68 8.08 5.03
C ALA A 238 -53.62 7.36 5.91
N GLU A 239 -53.95 7.26 7.20
CA GLU A 239 -53.19 6.69 8.32
C GLU A 239 -53.49 5.20 8.59
N GLU A 240 -52.59 4.57 9.37
CA GLU A 240 -52.69 3.32 10.19
C GLU A 240 -52.90 1.97 9.43
N GLU A 241 -52.30 0.82 9.77
CA GLU A 241 -52.10 0.15 11.07
C GLU A 241 -50.90 -0.84 11.07
N GLU A 242 -50.44 -1.17 12.28
CA GLU A 242 -49.56 -2.29 12.67
C GLU A 242 -50.16 -3.68 12.35
N VAL A 243 -49.39 -4.59 11.72
CA VAL A 243 -49.53 -6.06 11.88
C VAL A 243 -48.16 -6.76 11.79
N THR A 244 -47.94 -7.71 12.70
CA THR A 244 -46.73 -8.51 12.95
C THR A 244 -46.56 -9.76 12.06
N ASP A 245 -45.33 -9.96 11.54
CA ASP A 245 -44.59 -11.20 11.14
C ASP A 245 -45.19 -12.19 10.11
N PRO A 246 -44.43 -13.12 9.44
CA PRO A 246 -42.97 -13.35 9.41
C PRO A 246 -42.36 -13.61 8.00
N ALA A 247 -41.01 -13.62 7.96
CA ALA A 247 -40.10 -14.31 7.02
C ALA A 247 -40.48 -14.46 5.52
N GLU A 248 -39.83 -13.67 4.65
CA GLU A 248 -39.51 -14.09 3.26
C GLU A 248 -38.12 -13.59 2.84
N ASP A 249 -37.30 -14.53 2.38
CA ASP A 249 -36.22 -14.31 1.41
C ASP A 249 -36.85 -13.76 0.12
N ASP A 250 -36.32 -12.69 -0.48
CA ASP A 250 -35.62 -12.74 -1.79
C ASP A 250 -35.19 -11.36 -2.32
N LEU A 251 -34.05 -11.39 -3.01
CA LEU A 251 -33.59 -10.58 -4.15
C LEU A 251 -33.80 -9.04 -4.20
N GLY A 252 -32.66 -8.32 -4.13
CA GLY A 252 -32.41 -7.13 -4.95
C GLY A 252 -31.87 -5.89 -4.23
N GLY A 253 -30.64 -5.47 -4.55
CA GLY A 253 -30.21 -4.06 -4.45
C GLY A 253 -29.12 -3.71 -3.43
N TYR A 254 -27.92 -3.41 -3.96
CA TYR A 254 -26.84 -2.53 -3.46
C TYR A 254 -26.20 -2.74 -2.06
N GLY A 255 -24.91 -3.11 -2.08
CA GLY A 255 -23.86 -2.81 -1.09
C GLY A 255 -24.07 -3.32 0.35
N ARG A 256 -23.52 -4.49 0.71
CA ARG A 256 -23.64 -5.05 2.07
C ARG A 256 -22.28 -5.24 2.73
N SER A 257 -21.93 -4.39 3.70
CA SER A 257 -20.71 -4.51 4.52
C SER A 257 -20.96 -5.34 5.79
N SER A 258 -20.02 -6.23 6.19
CA SER A 258 -20.19 -7.14 7.32
C SER A 258 -18.87 -7.56 7.99
N LEU A 259 -18.92 -7.87 9.29
CA LEU A 259 -17.97 -8.78 9.95
C LEU A 259 -18.22 -10.18 9.41
N TYR A 260 -17.22 -10.80 8.78
CA TYR A 260 -17.36 -12.10 8.12
C TYR A 260 -17.18 -13.21 9.13
N ASP A 261 -18.11 -14.17 9.27
CA ASP A 261 -17.89 -15.53 9.85
C ASP A 261 -19.18 -16.38 9.77
N ASP A 262 -19.03 -17.67 9.48
CA ASP A 262 -20.09 -18.69 9.54
C ASP A 262 -19.91 -19.60 10.76
N GLN A 263 -20.99 -19.87 11.49
CA GLN A 263 -21.04 -20.89 12.54
C GLN A 263 -21.64 -22.18 11.97
N GLY A 264 -20.81 -23.01 11.35
CA GLY A 264 -21.21 -24.32 10.81
C GLY A 264 -20.77 -25.50 11.70
N GLU A 265 -21.47 -26.64 11.60
CA GLU A 265 -21.07 -27.90 12.24
C GLU A 265 -19.73 -28.39 11.66
N THR A 266 -18.66 -28.27 12.45
CA THR A 266 -17.32 -28.73 12.06
C THR A 266 -17.09 -30.17 12.48
N SER A 267 -16.42 -30.97 11.65
CA SER A 267 -16.12 -32.36 11.99
C SER A 267 -15.11 -32.45 13.15
N GLN A 268 -15.13 -33.56 13.89
CA GLN A 268 -14.17 -33.78 14.98
C GLN A 268 -12.72 -33.78 14.46
N SER A 269 -12.48 -34.30 13.26
CA SER A 269 -11.17 -34.28 12.61
C SER A 269 -10.68 -32.85 12.34
N ASP A 270 -11.56 -31.95 11.88
CA ASP A 270 -11.17 -30.57 11.59
C ASP A 270 -10.79 -29.82 12.86
N ARG A 271 -11.52 -30.07 13.96
CA ARG A 271 -11.22 -29.49 15.28
C ARG A 271 -9.88 -29.97 15.83
N ILE A 272 -9.55 -31.26 15.64
CA ILE A 272 -8.25 -31.82 16.04
C ILE A 272 -7.13 -31.21 15.20
N ALA A 273 -7.33 -31.10 13.88
CA ALA A 273 -6.34 -30.51 12.98
C ALA A 273 -6.09 -29.03 13.28
N ALA A 274 -7.14 -28.23 13.52
CA ALA A 274 -7.01 -26.83 13.90
C ALA A 274 -6.23 -26.66 15.22
N LYS A 275 -6.50 -27.53 16.21
CA LYS A 275 -5.72 -27.57 17.45
C LYS A 275 -4.26 -27.97 17.20
N GLY A 276 -4.02 -28.92 16.30
CA GLY A 276 -2.69 -29.35 15.86
C GLY A 276 -1.88 -28.17 15.32
N TYR A 277 -2.44 -27.44 14.34
CA TYR A 277 -1.80 -26.25 13.78
C TYR A 277 -1.39 -25.21 14.84
N LEU A 278 -2.29 -24.86 15.77
CA LEU A 278 -1.97 -23.90 16.83
C LEU A 278 -0.89 -24.42 17.78
N SER A 279 -0.87 -25.73 18.02
CA SER A 279 0.16 -26.38 18.84
C SER A 279 1.52 -26.35 18.14
N ASP A 280 1.57 -26.67 16.84
CA ASP A 280 2.80 -26.62 16.03
C ASP A 280 3.34 -25.18 15.91
N LEU A 281 2.44 -24.21 15.74
CA LEU A 281 2.79 -22.78 15.76
C LEU A 281 3.42 -22.39 17.11
N ALA A 282 2.77 -22.72 18.22
CA ALA A 282 3.29 -22.40 19.55
C ALA A 282 4.63 -23.09 19.82
N GLU A 283 4.75 -24.37 19.44
CA GLU A 283 5.96 -25.16 19.61
C GLU A 283 7.14 -24.62 18.79
N SER A 284 6.89 -24.22 17.55
CA SER A 284 7.92 -23.65 16.66
C SER A 284 8.42 -22.29 17.17
N THR A 285 7.53 -21.45 17.70
CA THR A 285 7.86 -20.09 18.13
C THR A 285 8.41 -20.02 19.56
N LYS A 286 8.16 -21.01 20.44
CA LYS A 286 8.54 -20.95 21.87
C LYS A 286 10.03 -20.72 22.13
N ARG A 287 10.90 -21.19 21.23
CA ARG A 287 12.35 -21.03 21.36
C ARG A 287 12.78 -19.59 21.08
N TYR A 288 12.02 -18.90 20.24
CA TYR A 288 12.37 -17.59 19.69
C TYR A 288 11.59 -16.45 20.35
N ILE A 289 10.36 -16.69 20.79
CA ILE A 289 9.48 -15.63 21.31
C ILE A 289 9.29 -15.82 22.81
N LYS A 290 9.62 -14.78 23.58
CA LYS A 290 9.42 -14.77 25.04
C LYS A 290 8.13 -14.01 25.38
N PRO A 291 7.26 -14.55 26.25
CA PRO A 291 6.06 -13.83 26.69
C PRO A 291 6.39 -12.49 27.34
N LEU A 292 5.49 -11.52 27.18
CA LEU A 292 5.55 -10.27 27.93
C LEU A 292 5.17 -10.58 29.39
N THR A 293 6.17 -10.76 30.26
CA THR A 293 5.94 -11.05 31.69
C THR A 293 5.75 -9.77 32.50
N GLN A 294 4.93 -9.86 33.55
CA GLN A 294 4.50 -8.73 34.39
C GLN A 294 5.65 -8.09 35.19
N ASP A 295 6.76 -8.83 35.41
CA ASP A 295 7.80 -8.50 36.40
C ASP A 295 9.19 -8.22 35.81
N THR A 296 9.36 -8.20 34.49
CA THR A 296 10.60 -7.66 33.92
C THR A 296 10.32 -6.30 33.32
N PRO A 297 11.00 -5.22 33.76
CA PRO A 297 11.06 -4.03 32.95
C PRO A 297 11.79 -4.45 31.68
N ASN A 298 11.04 -4.87 30.67
CA ASN A 298 11.62 -5.16 29.39
C ASN A 298 12.15 -3.80 28.93
N GLU A 299 13.47 -3.63 28.86
CA GLU A 299 14.13 -2.50 28.23
C GLU A 299 13.72 -2.35 26.74
N ARG A 300 12.84 -3.23 26.24
CA ARG A 300 12.38 -3.37 24.87
C ARG A 300 10.95 -2.89 24.70
N ARG A 301 10.75 -2.01 23.72
CA ARG A 301 9.43 -1.56 23.23
C ARG A 301 8.67 -2.76 22.64
N PRO A 302 7.54 -3.20 23.23
CA PRO A 302 6.77 -4.34 22.72
C PRO A 302 6.22 -4.05 21.32
N ILE A 303 5.91 -5.12 20.56
CA ILE A 303 5.16 -4.98 19.32
C ILE A 303 3.75 -4.52 19.66
N LYS A 304 3.33 -3.39 19.09
CA LYS A 304 1.99 -2.83 19.27
C LYS A 304 1.10 -3.26 18.11
N LEU A 305 -0.07 -3.82 18.39
CA LEU A 305 -1.02 -4.30 17.38
C LEU A 305 -2.40 -3.70 17.65
N ALA A 306 -2.96 -2.99 16.68
CA ALA A 306 -4.34 -2.49 16.75
C ALA A 306 -5.32 -3.48 16.10
N ILE A 307 -6.42 -3.74 16.79
CA ILE A 307 -7.57 -4.50 16.28
C ILE A 307 -8.69 -3.50 16.03
N ILE A 308 -9.14 -3.39 14.78
CA ILE A 308 -10.27 -2.54 14.38
C ILE A 308 -11.49 -3.44 14.16
N ASP A 309 -12.39 -3.50 15.14
CA ASP A 309 -13.45 -4.52 15.23
C ASP A 309 -14.65 -4.09 16.11
N SER A 310 -15.38 -5.02 16.74
CA SER A 310 -16.62 -4.80 17.51
C SER A 310 -16.43 -4.46 18.99
N GLY A 311 -15.19 -4.45 19.48
CA GLY A 311 -14.84 -4.20 20.88
C GLY A 311 -14.14 -5.39 21.56
N ILE A 312 -14.16 -5.41 22.89
CA ILE A 312 -13.54 -6.47 23.70
C ILE A 312 -14.33 -6.80 24.98
N ASP A 313 -14.50 -8.09 25.28
CA ASP A 313 -14.91 -8.59 26.60
C ASP A 313 -13.67 -8.79 27.51
N LEU A 314 -13.36 -7.78 28.33
CA LEU A 314 -12.21 -7.83 29.27
C LEU A 314 -12.37 -8.90 30.37
N ASP A 315 -13.58 -9.39 30.63
CA ASP A 315 -13.82 -10.48 31.59
C ASP A 315 -13.59 -11.86 30.98
N ASN A 316 -13.24 -11.94 29.70
CA ASN A 316 -12.88 -13.22 29.07
C ASN A 316 -11.68 -13.83 29.81
N PRO A 317 -11.76 -15.06 30.37
CA PRO A 317 -10.69 -15.61 31.19
C PRO A 317 -9.32 -15.62 30.50
N ARG A 318 -9.28 -15.88 29.18
CA ARG A 318 -8.02 -15.86 28.42
C ARG A 318 -7.46 -14.46 28.21
N ILE A 319 -8.33 -13.46 28.05
CA ILE A 319 -7.94 -12.05 27.92
C ILE A 319 -7.54 -11.49 29.29
N ARG A 320 -8.36 -11.73 30.33
CA ARG A 320 -8.12 -11.30 31.70
C ARG A 320 -6.79 -11.82 32.25
N ALA A 321 -6.43 -13.07 31.94
CA ALA A 321 -5.13 -13.65 32.30
C ALA A 321 -3.94 -12.91 31.67
N ARG A 322 -4.18 -12.06 30.66
CA ARG A 322 -3.19 -11.28 29.91
C ARG A 322 -3.57 -9.80 29.87
N LYS A 323 -4.27 -9.31 30.90
CA LYS A 323 -4.80 -7.93 30.95
C LYS A 323 -3.71 -6.88 30.72
N GLU A 324 -2.49 -7.12 31.17
CA GLU A 324 -1.37 -6.21 30.97
C GLU A 324 -0.87 -6.12 29.53
N GLN A 325 -1.19 -7.12 28.68
CA GLN A 325 -0.97 -7.04 27.25
C GLN A 325 -2.05 -6.20 26.55
N ILE A 326 -3.13 -5.84 27.22
CA ILE A 326 -4.12 -4.89 26.68
C ILE A 326 -3.61 -3.48 26.92
N GLY A 327 -3.42 -2.73 25.85
CA GLY A 327 -3.15 -1.29 25.87
C GLY A 327 -4.44 -0.50 25.99
N ASP A 328 -4.51 0.61 25.28
CA ASP A 328 -5.70 1.45 25.28
C ASP A 328 -6.82 0.83 24.43
N THR A 329 -8.04 1.15 24.81
CA THR A 329 -9.25 0.81 24.07
C THR A 329 -9.99 2.09 23.75
N ARG A 330 -10.58 2.19 22.55
CA ARG A 330 -11.37 3.36 22.16
C ARG A 330 -12.57 2.97 21.30
N ASN A 331 -13.69 3.61 21.56
CA ASN A 331 -14.97 3.41 20.89
C ASN A 331 -15.31 4.60 19.98
N TRP A 332 -15.61 4.30 18.72
CA TRP A 332 -16.06 5.25 17.69
C TRP A 332 -17.55 5.09 17.35
N THR A 333 -18.25 4.15 17.99
CA THR A 333 -19.67 3.88 17.74
C THR A 333 -20.63 4.76 18.53
N SER A 334 -20.13 5.53 19.50
CA SER A 334 -20.91 6.47 20.31
C SER A 334 -20.03 7.59 20.85
N ASP A 335 -20.63 8.60 21.47
CA ASP A 335 -19.93 9.72 22.11
C ASP A 335 -19.20 9.32 23.42
N LYS A 336 -19.21 8.03 23.76
CA LYS A 336 -18.56 7.48 24.94
C LYS A 336 -17.35 6.64 24.52
N PRO A 337 -16.14 7.25 24.45
CA PRO A 337 -14.96 6.61 23.89
C PRO A 337 -14.48 5.41 24.72
N ASP A 338 -14.84 5.32 26.00
CA ASP A 338 -14.40 4.23 26.88
C ASP A 338 -15.33 3.01 26.85
N GLU A 339 -16.51 3.09 26.20
CA GLU A 339 -17.48 1.99 26.12
C GLU A 339 -17.11 0.94 25.05
N CYS A 340 -16.06 0.18 25.32
CA CYS A 340 -15.51 -0.81 24.39
C CYS A 340 -16.04 -2.24 24.56
N ASP A 341 -17.08 -2.46 25.38
CA ASP A 341 -17.65 -3.81 25.60
C ASP A 341 -18.13 -4.44 24.29
N ASP A 342 -17.83 -5.72 24.11
CA ASP A 342 -18.14 -6.43 22.87
C ASP A 342 -19.49 -7.16 22.93
N GLY A 343 -20.53 -6.47 22.51
CA GLY A 343 -21.87 -7.06 22.36
C GLY A 343 -21.98 -8.08 21.21
N CYS A 344 -21.04 -8.07 20.26
CA CYS A 344 -21.05 -8.95 19.10
C CYS A 344 -20.27 -10.27 19.34
N GLY A 345 -19.24 -10.22 20.19
CA GLY A 345 -18.34 -11.34 20.50
C GLY A 345 -17.17 -11.52 19.51
N HIS A 346 -17.25 -10.90 18.33
CA HIS A 346 -16.29 -11.08 17.25
C HIS A 346 -14.90 -10.51 17.61
N GLY A 347 -14.83 -9.25 18.04
CA GLY A 347 -13.59 -8.60 18.47
C GLY A 347 -12.94 -9.31 19.66
N THR A 348 -13.74 -9.90 20.56
CA THR A 348 -13.26 -10.74 21.65
C THR A 348 -12.56 -12.02 21.15
N HIS A 349 -13.14 -12.69 20.15
CA HIS A 349 -12.51 -13.86 19.54
C HIS A 349 -11.21 -13.51 18.82
N VAL A 350 -11.20 -12.44 18.03
CA VAL A 350 -10.01 -11.92 17.34
C VAL A 350 -8.90 -11.60 18.35
N THR A 351 -9.23 -10.86 19.40
CA THR A 351 -8.27 -10.50 20.46
C THR A 351 -7.68 -11.73 21.16
N ARG A 352 -8.53 -12.71 21.50
CA ARG A 352 -8.09 -13.95 22.12
C ARG A 352 -7.06 -14.68 21.24
N LEU A 353 -7.31 -14.79 19.93
CA LEU A 353 -6.42 -15.48 19.01
C LEU A 353 -5.07 -14.77 18.89
N ILE A 354 -5.07 -13.43 18.78
CA ILE A 354 -3.83 -12.65 18.72
C ILE A 354 -2.99 -12.86 19.97
N LEU A 355 -3.60 -12.80 21.16
CA LEU A 355 -2.89 -13.05 22.41
C LEU A 355 -2.37 -14.48 22.52
N GLU A 356 -3.11 -15.47 22.01
CA GLU A 356 -2.70 -16.88 22.00
C GLU A 356 -1.49 -17.11 21.07
N VAL A 357 -1.49 -16.50 19.89
CA VAL A 357 -0.44 -16.64 18.87
C VAL A 357 0.80 -15.80 19.18
N ALA A 358 0.63 -14.58 19.70
CA ALA A 358 1.70 -13.62 19.93
C ALA A 358 1.85 -13.26 21.42
N PRO A 359 2.61 -14.04 22.21
CA PRO A 359 2.68 -13.85 23.65
C PRO A 359 3.47 -12.59 24.08
N ALA A 360 4.23 -11.96 23.18
CA ALA A 360 5.01 -10.74 23.44
C ALA A 360 4.27 -9.43 23.09
N VAL A 361 3.08 -9.51 22.49
CA VAL A 361 2.39 -8.36 21.88
C VAL A 361 1.68 -7.47 22.92
N LYS A 362 1.57 -6.17 22.63
CA LYS A 362 0.67 -5.22 23.27
C LYS A 362 -0.48 -4.91 22.30
N VAL A 363 -1.72 -5.23 22.69
CA VAL A 363 -2.91 -5.14 21.84
C VAL A 363 -3.72 -3.88 22.18
N TYR A 364 -4.11 -3.12 21.16
CA TYR A 364 -4.99 -1.95 21.26
C TYR A 364 -6.31 -2.24 20.56
N ILE A 365 -7.42 -1.79 21.14
CA ILE A 365 -8.76 -2.15 20.66
C ILE A 365 -9.48 -0.90 20.16
N ALA A 366 -9.79 -0.89 18.87
CA ALA A 366 -10.63 0.12 18.25
C ALA A 366 -12.00 -0.47 17.92
N LYS A 367 -13.02 -0.05 18.67
CA LYS A 367 -14.40 -0.43 18.43
C LYS A 367 -15.03 0.49 17.39
N VAL A 368 -15.32 -0.05 16.22
CA VAL A 368 -15.92 0.66 15.07
C VAL A 368 -17.28 0.11 14.67
N SER A 369 -17.74 -0.99 15.28
CA SER A 369 -19.09 -1.50 15.07
C SER A 369 -19.69 -2.05 16.36
N GLN A 370 -21.01 -2.01 16.49
CA GLN A 370 -21.76 -2.71 17.55
C GLN A 370 -22.38 -4.03 17.07
N ARG A 371 -22.43 -4.26 15.75
CA ARG A 371 -23.16 -5.38 15.13
C ARG A 371 -22.32 -6.01 14.02
N LYS A 372 -22.69 -7.23 13.63
CA LYS A 372 -22.05 -7.91 12.49
C LYS A 372 -22.28 -7.17 11.17
N LYS A 373 -23.49 -6.67 10.92
CA LYS A 373 -23.79 -5.82 9.76
C LYS A 373 -23.36 -4.40 10.07
N LEU A 374 -22.58 -3.81 9.16
CA LEU A 374 -22.09 -2.45 9.34
C LEU A 374 -23.14 -1.43 8.90
N ASP A 375 -23.14 -0.28 9.56
CA ASP A 375 -23.99 0.85 9.21
C ASP A 375 -23.33 1.74 8.13
N SER A 376 -24.05 2.76 7.65
CA SER A 376 -23.53 3.69 6.64
C SER A 376 -22.45 4.64 7.15
N LYS A 377 -22.26 4.75 8.48
CA LYS A 377 -21.26 5.64 9.11
C LYS A 377 -19.95 4.92 9.40
N VAL A 378 -19.91 3.60 9.28
CA VAL A 378 -18.77 2.75 9.60
C VAL A 378 -17.49 3.19 8.91
N SER A 379 -17.56 3.70 7.68
CA SER A 379 -16.37 4.11 6.93
C SER A 379 -15.60 5.24 7.61
N GLY A 380 -16.32 6.22 8.16
CA GLY A 380 -15.70 7.30 8.94
C GLY A 380 -15.07 6.81 10.23
N GLN A 381 -15.73 5.87 10.91
CA GLN A 381 -15.24 5.26 12.15
C GLN A 381 -13.97 4.43 11.91
N ILE A 382 -13.95 3.62 10.84
CA ILE A 382 -12.78 2.84 10.43
C ILE A 382 -11.62 3.77 10.07
N ALA A 383 -11.85 4.81 9.26
CA ALA A 383 -10.82 5.75 8.87
C ALA A 383 -10.20 6.46 10.10
N GLN A 384 -11.04 6.95 11.03
CA GLN A 384 -10.57 7.56 12.27
C GLN A 384 -9.81 6.57 13.17
N ALA A 385 -10.25 5.31 13.23
CA ALA A 385 -9.54 4.28 13.99
C ALA A 385 -8.16 3.95 13.39
N ILE A 386 -8.03 3.91 12.06
CA ILE A 386 -6.75 3.70 11.36
C ILE A 386 -5.79 4.86 11.68
N GLU A 387 -6.24 6.10 11.54
CA GLU A 387 -5.42 7.28 11.83
C GLU A 387 -5.04 7.36 13.31
N TRP A 388 -5.95 6.99 14.23
CA TRP A 388 -5.66 6.97 15.66
C TRP A 388 -4.66 5.88 16.05
N ALA A 389 -4.82 4.68 15.50
CA ALA A 389 -3.93 3.56 15.76
C ALA A 389 -2.48 3.89 15.37
N THR A 390 -2.30 4.61 14.27
CA THR A 390 -0.97 4.98 13.77
C THR A 390 -0.41 6.26 14.41
N GLY A 391 -1.24 7.29 14.59
CA GLY A 391 -0.79 8.59 15.10
C GLY A 391 -0.72 8.70 16.62
N VAL A 392 -1.60 8.02 17.35
CA VAL A 392 -1.67 8.12 18.82
C VAL A 392 -1.11 6.87 19.49
N TRP A 393 -1.58 5.70 19.07
CA TRP A 393 -1.07 4.45 19.66
C TRP A 393 0.28 4.05 19.09
N GLU A 394 0.66 4.58 17.92
CA GLU A 394 1.89 4.27 17.18
C GLU A 394 2.08 2.76 17.04
N VAL A 395 1.03 2.08 16.56
CA VAL A 395 1.06 0.63 16.39
C VAL A 395 1.99 0.21 15.26
N ASP A 396 2.49 -1.02 15.36
CA ASP A 396 3.33 -1.65 14.35
C ASP A 396 2.51 -2.45 13.34
N ILE A 397 1.34 -2.94 13.76
CA ILE A 397 0.44 -3.78 12.98
C ILE A 397 -1.01 -3.31 13.17
N ILE A 398 -1.77 -3.28 12.08
CA ILE A 398 -3.23 -3.12 12.09
C ILE A 398 -3.87 -4.40 11.54
N SER A 399 -4.81 -4.97 12.30
CA SER A 399 -5.64 -6.10 11.90
C SER A 399 -7.06 -5.61 11.63
N LEU A 400 -7.53 -5.78 10.39
CA LEU A 400 -8.85 -5.41 9.91
C LEU A 400 -9.67 -6.67 9.56
N SER A 401 -10.53 -7.09 10.47
CA SER A 401 -11.44 -8.22 10.24
C SER A 401 -12.81 -7.73 9.74
N ILE A 402 -12.78 -6.82 8.78
CA ILE A 402 -13.93 -6.13 8.22
C ILE A 402 -13.81 -6.18 6.70
N GLY A 403 -14.92 -6.33 5.98
CA GLY A 403 -14.90 -6.01 4.56
C GLY A 403 -16.21 -5.47 4.01
N MET A 404 -16.05 -4.81 2.88
CA MET A 404 -17.07 -4.02 2.21
C MET A 404 -17.06 -4.34 0.72
N ASP A 405 -18.25 -4.28 0.12
CA ASP A 405 -18.38 -4.35 -1.34
C ASP A 405 -17.99 -2.99 -1.93
N GLY A 406 -17.02 -2.99 -2.83
CA GLY A 406 -16.52 -1.77 -3.46
C GLY A 406 -15.56 -0.97 -2.58
N GLU A 407 -14.82 -0.07 -3.22
CA GLU A 407 -13.85 0.80 -2.56
C GLU A 407 -14.55 1.99 -1.89
N ASP A 408 -14.13 2.31 -0.66
CA ASP A 408 -14.58 3.50 0.05
C ASP A 408 -13.47 4.54 0.10
N GLY A 409 -13.72 5.70 -0.52
CA GLY A 409 -12.72 6.76 -0.63
C GLY A 409 -12.25 7.33 0.72
N THR A 410 -13.05 7.22 1.78
CA THR A 410 -12.67 7.71 3.12
C THR A 410 -11.69 6.77 3.79
N ILE A 411 -11.98 5.47 3.77
CA ILE A 411 -11.05 4.46 4.28
C ILE A 411 -9.79 4.41 3.40
N LYS A 412 -9.93 4.51 2.07
CA LYS A 412 -8.80 4.56 1.13
C LYS A 412 -7.81 5.66 1.49
N ARG A 413 -8.30 6.90 1.70
CA ARG A 413 -7.44 8.03 2.11
C ARG A 413 -6.74 7.78 3.44
N ALA A 414 -7.40 7.14 4.41
CA ALA A 414 -6.77 6.78 5.67
C ALA A 414 -5.68 5.71 5.49
N LEU A 415 -5.94 4.71 4.63
CA LEU A 415 -4.98 3.67 4.29
C LEU A 415 -3.76 4.23 3.54
N ASP A 416 -3.97 5.11 2.56
CA ASP A 416 -2.89 5.76 1.81
C ASP A 416 -1.91 6.48 2.75
N LYS A 417 -2.44 7.24 3.74
CA LYS A 417 -1.63 7.95 4.73
C LYS A 417 -0.76 7.03 5.61
N VAL A 418 -1.20 5.80 5.88
CA VAL A 418 -0.48 4.88 6.79
C VAL A 418 0.41 3.88 6.07
N LEU A 419 0.06 3.53 4.83
CA LEU A 419 0.82 2.62 3.98
C LEU A 419 1.99 3.35 3.30
N ASP A 420 1.77 4.59 2.86
CA ASP A 420 2.80 5.46 2.29
C ASP A 420 2.86 6.83 3.03
N PRO A 421 3.29 6.83 4.30
CA PRO A 421 3.35 8.04 5.09
C PRO A 421 4.38 9.02 4.51
N PRO A 422 4.06 10.34 4.43
CA PRO A 422 5.01 11.37 4.01
C PRO A 422 6.34 11.30 4.76
N ARG A 423 7.44 11.73 4.13
CA ARG A 423 8.76 11.73 4.78
C ARG A 423 8.74 12.53 6.09
N GLY A 424 9.19 11.89 7.19
CA GLY A 424 9.22 12.49 8.53
C GLY A 424 7.91 12.36 9.33
N SER A 425 6.90 11.69 8.78
CA SER A 425 5.61 11.40 9.43
C SER A 425 5.63 10.01 10.12
N PRO A 426 4.52 9.46 10.66
CA PRO A 426 4.58 8.27 11.50
C PRO A 426 5.16 7.06 10.74
N LYS A 427 5.77 6.17 11.52
CA LYS A 427 6.39 4.93 11.05
C LYS A 427 5.44 4.13 10.15
N LYS A 428 5.94 3.50 9.07
CA LYS A 428 5.18 2.52 8.28
C LYS A 428 4.57 1.43 9.17
N VAL A 429 3.38 0.97 8.80
CA VAL A 429 2.61 -0.02 9.56
C VAL A 429 2.27 -1.21 8.67
N VAL A 430 2.34 -2.41 9.23
CA VAL A 430 1.86 -3.61 8.54
C VAL A 430 0.34 -3.65 8.67
N VAL A 431 -0.37 -3.63 7.54
CA VAL A 431 -1.83 -3.70 7.52
C VAL A 431 -2.27 -5.04 6.95
N MET A 432 -3.10 -5.77 7.70
CA MET A 432 -3.63 -7.07 7.31
C MET A 432 -5.15 -7.04 7.35
N ALA A 433 -5.79 -7.63 6.33
CA ALA A 433 -7.24 -7.64 6.24
C ALA A 433 -7.81 -8.96 5.73
N ALA A 434 -9.02 -9.28 6.21
CA ALA A 434 -9.75 -10.50 5.87
C ALA A 434 -10.27 -10.47 4.43
N ALA A 435 -10.03 -11.54 3.67
CA ALA A 435 -10.36 -11.60 2.24
C ALA A 435 -11.86 -11.56 1.90
N SER A 436 -12.72 -11.98 2.84
CA SER A 436 -14.17 -12.28 2.74
C SER A 436 -14.52 -13.77 2.78
N ASN A 437 -15.80 -14.06 3.04
CA ASN A 437 -16.35 -15.42 3.18
C ASN A 437 -17.47 -15.72 2.14
N TRP A 438 -17.48 -15.07 0.98
CA TRP A 438 -18.58 -15.20 0.00
C TRP A 438 -18.32 -16.24 -1.10
N GLY A 439 -17.23 -17.00 -1.00
CA GLY A 439 -16.80 -17.95 -2.02
C GLY A 439 -16.55 -17.26 -3.36
N GLY A 440 -16.66 -18.00 -4.45
CA GLY A 440 -16.53 -17.47 -5.81
C GLY A 440 -17.65 -16.51 -6.26
N ASN A 441 -18.63 -16.22 -5.39
CA ASN A 441 -19.75 -15.33 -5.73
C ASN A 441 -19.40 -13.84 -5.57
N ARG A 442 -18.29 -13.52 -4.90
CA ARG A 442 -17.76 -12.16 -4.80
C ARG A 442 -16.23 -12.17 -4.91
N HIS A 443 -15.67 -11.02 -5.27
CA HIS A 443 -14.24 -10.81 -5.25
C HIS A 443 -13.72 -10.61 -3.81
N ILE A 444 -12.40 -10.50 -3.68
CA ILE A 444 -11.75 -10.09 -2.43
C ILE A 444 -12.35 -8.74 -2.02
N ALA A 445 -12.82 -8.65 -0.78
CA ALA A 445 -13.46 -7.45 -0.28
C ALA A 445 -12.46 -6.33 -0.01
N PHE A 446 -12.94 -5.09 -0.08
CA PHE A 446 -12.18 -3.95 0.42
C PHE A 446 -12.24 -3.94 1.97
N PRO A 447 -11.14 -3.70 2.70
CA PRO A 447 -9.84 -3.21 2.22
C PRO A 447 -8.83 -4.31 1.84
N ALA A 448 -9.13 -5.60 1.98
CA ALA A 448 -8.16 -6.66 1.69
C ALA A 448 -7.66 -6.68 0.22
N CYS A 449 -8.49 -6.27 -0.73
CA CYS A 449 -8.07 -6.12 -2.13
C CYS A 449 -7.14 -4.92 -2.38
N TYR A 450 -7.09 -3.96 -1.46
CA TYR A 450 -6.34 -2.71 -1.63
C TYR A 450 -4.83 -2.95 -1.73
N GLU A 451 -4.12 -2.18 -2.55
CA GLU A 451 -2.67 -2.30 -2.71
C GLU A 451 -1.95 -2.13 -1.37
N ASP A 452 -0.82 -2.82 -1.20
CA ASP A 452 -0.03 -2.80 0.04
C ASP A 452 -0.78 -3.21 1.33
N ILE A 453 -1.91 -3.91 1.21
CA ILE A 453 -2.52 -4.66 2.32
C ILE A 453 -2.23 -6.16 2.19
N ILE A 454 -1.90 -6.82 3.30
CA ILE A 454 -1.77 -8.28 3.31
C ILE A 454 -3.18 -8.89 3.42
N CYS A 455 -3.67 -9.41 2.29
CA CYS A 455 -4.95 -10.13 2.21
C CYS A 455 -4.81 -11.54 2.79
N ILE A 456 -5.64 -11.86 3.78
CA ILE A 456 -5.62 -13.17 4.46
C ILE A 456 -6.91 -13.95 4.19
N HIS A 457 -6.72 -15.12 3.59
CA HIS A 457 -7.74 -16.16 3.36
C HIS A 457 -7.71 -17.20 4.49
N SER A 458 -8.77 -18.02 4.59
CA SER A 458 -8.93 -19.02 5.65
C SER A 458 -8.58 -20.44 5.17
N THR A 459 -7.91 -21.22 6.01
CA THR A 459 -7.71 -22.66 5.79
C THR A 459 -8.23 -23.51 6.96
N ASP A 460 -8.42 -24.80 6.69
CA ASP A 460 -8.47 -25.82 7.73
C ASP A 460 -7.07 -26.08 8.35
N GLY A 461 -7.00 -26.94 9.36
CA GLY A 461 -5.75 -27.31 10.02
C GLY A 461 -4.78 -28.14 9.18
N PHE A 462 -5.17 -28.58 7.99
CA PHE A 462 -4.31 -29.27 7.02
C PHE A 462 -3.82 -28.33 5.90
N GLY A 463 -4.17 -27.04 5.97
CA GLY A 463 -3.85 -26.04 4.96
C GLY A 463 -4.75 -26.06 3.73
N ASN A 464 -5.87 -26.79 3.73
CA ASN A 464 -6.82 -26.68 2.62
C ASN A 464 -7.58 -25.36 2.73
N PRO A 465 -7.71 -24.58 1.63
CA PRO A 465 -8.48 -23.36 1.64
C PRO A 465 -9.96 -23.63 1.94
N SER A 466 -10.57 -22.74 2.72
CA SER A 466 -12.00 -22.75 2.98
C SER A 466 -12.79 -22.65 1.67
N LYS A 467 -13.93 -23.35 1.61
CA LYS A 467 -14.89 -23.25 0.49
C LYS A 467 -15.48 -21.84 0.35
N THR A 468 -15.46 -21.06 1.42
CA THR A 468 -15.98 -19.69 1.49
C THR A 468 -14.94 -18.63 1.09
N ASN A 469 -13.68 -19.01 0.81
CA ASN A 469 -12.71 -18.03 0.33
C ASN A 469 -13.08 -17.54 -1.08
N PRO A 470 -12.94 -16.24 -1.38
CA PRO A 470 -12.98 -15.74 -2.74
C PRO A 470 -11.77 -16.25 -3.53
N THR A 471 -11.86 -16.24 -4.87
CA THR A 471 -10.74 -16.60 -5.73
C THR A 471 -9.52 -15.72 -5.43
N PRO A 472 -8.32 -16.30 -5.23
CA PRO A 472 -7.13 -15.52 -4.90
C PRO A 472 -6.71 -14.70 -6.13
N GLN A 473 -6.15 -13.51 -5.87
CA GLN A 473 -5.56 -12.65 -6.90
C GLN A 473 -4.04 -12.61 -6.75
N LYS A 474 -3.32 -12.21 -7.80
CA LYS A 474 -1.86 -12.12 -7.77
C LYS A 474 -1.43 -11.22 -6.60
N GLY A 475 -0.62 -11.76 -5.69
CA GLY A 475 -0.17 -11.04 -4.49
C GLY A 475 -1.18 -10.97 -3.34
N LYS A 476 -2.40 -11.51 -3.50
CA LYS A 476 -3.51 -11.50 -2.53
C LYS A 476 -4.04 -12.92 -2.27
N ASP A 477 -3.12 -13.79 -1.90
CA ASP A 477 -3.29 -15.25 -1.92
C ASP A 477 -2.79 -15.93 -0.63
N PHE A 478 -2.37 -15.16 0.38
CA PHE A 478 -1.98 -15.75 1.66
C PHE A 478 -3.19 -16.36 2.36
N ALA A 479 -3.01 -17.56 2.90
CA ALA A 479 -4.03 -18.25 3.67
C ALA A 479 -3.46 -18.77 4.98
N VAL A 480 -4.24 -18.64 6.06
CA VAL A 480 -3.85 -19.02 7.43
C VAL A 480 -4.98 -19.84 8.02
N LEU A 481 -4.70 -20.68 9.03
CA LEU A 481 -5.75 -21.37 9.78
C LEU A 481 -6.84 -20.38 10.18
N GLY A 482 -8.08 -20.67 9.79
CA GLY A 482 -9.23 -19.87 10.14
C GLY A 482 -10.50 -20.69 10.26
N MET A 483 -10.42 -22.02 10.41
CA MET A 483 -11.57 -22.91 10.50
C MET A 483 -11.50 -23.79 11.74
N SER A 484 -12.66 -24.09 12.33
CA SER A 484 -12.81 -25.06 13.43
C SER A 484 -11.98 -24.72 14.68
N ILE A 485 -11.79 -23.42 14.95
CA ILE A 485 -10.94 -22.97 16.06
C ILE A 485 -11.76 -22.95 17.35
N LYS A 486 -11.25 -23.58 18.42
CA LYS A 486 -11.95 -23.61 19.71
C LYS A 486 -11.98 -22.22 20.35
N SER A 487 -13.19 -21.75 20.66
CA SER A 487 -13.45 -20.46 21.31
C SER A 487 -14.51 -20.54 22.41
N SER A 488 -14.94 -19.39 22.92
CA SER A 488 -16.05 -19.27 23.87
C SER A 488 -16.62 -17.86 23.90
N SER A 489 -17.94 -17.73 23.92
CA SER A 489 -18.68 -16.47 24.05
C SER A 489 -19.48 -16.40 25.35
N LYS A 490 -19.89 -15.19 25.73
CA LYS A 490 -20.87 -14.98 26.83
C LYS A 490 -22.27 -15.29 26.29
N GLY A 491 -22.92 -16.32 26.82
CA GLY A 491 -24.32 -16.61 26.53
C GLY A 491 -25.27 -15.61 27.21
N LYS A 492 -26.57 -15.67 26.87
CA LYS A 492 -27.61 -14.78 27.43
C LYS A 492 -27.66 -14.79 28.97
N ASP A 493 -27.37 -15.93 29.58
CA ASP A 493 -27.34 -16.12 31.04
C ASP A 493 -26.04 -15.66 31.70
N LYS A 494 -25.17 -14.92 30.97
CA LYS A 494 -23.79 -14.56 31.35
C LYS A 494 -22.85 -15.76 31.61
N LYS A 495 -23.33 -16.99 31.44
CA LYS A 495 -22.51 -18.20 31.42
C LYS A 495 -21.76 -18.30 30.09
N ARG A 496 -20.52 -18.78 30.13
CA ARG A 496 -19.73 -18.99 28.91
C ARG A 496 -20.09 -20.31 28.26
N VAL A 497 -20.26 -20.28 26.95
CA VAL A 497 -20.53 -21.46 26.12
C VAL A 497 -19.31 -21.71 25.25
N GLU A 498 -18.82 -22.94 25.21
CA GLU A 498 -17.76 -23.31 24.28
C GLU A 498 -18.32 -23.38 22.86
N GLU A 499 -17.58 -22.84 21.91
CA GLU A 499 -17.97 -22.84 20.50
C GLU A 499 -16.75 -23.03 19.58
N TYR A 500 -17.01 -23.26 18.30
CA TYR A 500 -15.99 -23.37 17.27
C TYR A 500 -16.24 -22.31 16.22
N ILE A 501 -15.22 -21.50 15.94
CA ILE A 501 -15.32 -20.32 15.10
C ILE A 501 -14.56 -20.53 13.79
N SER A 502 -15.14 -20.04 12.68
CA SER A 502 -14.56 -20.17 11.35
C SER A 502 -14.80 -18.93 10.48
N GLY A 503 -13.77 -18.49 9.77
CA GLY A 503 -13.80 -17.44 8.76
C GLY A 503 -12.45 -16.74 8.55
N THR A 504 -12.39 -15.88 7.54
CA THR A 504 -11.19 -15.10 7.19
C THR A 504 -10.79 -14.08 8.25
N SER A 505 -11.73 -13.64 9.09
CA SER A 505 -11.48 -12.79 10.26
C SER A 505 -10.51 -13.44 11.26
N TYR A 506 -10.74 -14.71 11.60
CA TYR A 506 -9.88 -15.45 12.52
C TYR A 506 -8.54 -15.82 11.90
N ALA A 507 -8.52 -16.13 10.60
CA ALA A 507 -7.28 -16.31 9.86
C ALA A 507 -6.43 -15.04 9.89
N THR A 508 -7.05 -13.87 9.71
CA THR A 508 -6.38 -12.56 9.79
C THR A 508 -5.81 -12.31 11.18
N ALA A 509 -6.55 -12.65 12.24
CA ALA A 509 -6.08 -12.54 13.62
C ALA A 509 -4.82 -13.40 13.86
N ILE A 510 -4.84 -14.66 13.41
CA ILE A 510 -3.68 -15.57 13.53
C ILE A 510 -2.51 -15.06 12.66
N GLY A 511 -2.78 -14.58 11.46
CA GLY A 511 -1.78 -13.95 10.59
C GLY A 511 -1.12 -12.73 11.25
N ALA A 512 -1.90 -11.83 11.84
CA ALA A 512 -1.41 -10.67 12.55
C ALA A 512 -0.54 -11.05 13.77
N GLY A 513 -0.92 -12.13 14.49
CA GLY A 513 -0.10 -12.70 15.55
C GLY A 513 1.24 -13.26 15.03
N ILE A 514 1.24 -13.96 13.89
CA ILE A 514 2.47 -14.46 13.25
C ILE A 514 3.38 -13.29 12.85
N ALA A 515 2.82 -12.24 12.24
CA ALA A 515 3.56 -11.03 11.90
C ALA A 515 4.14 -10.34 13.14
N ALA A 516 3.41 -10.31 14.25
CA ALA A 516 3.91 -9.77 15.52
C ALA A 516 5.11 -10.57 16.05
N ASN A 517 5.06 -11.91 15.98
CA ASN A 517 6.19 -12.76 16.35
C ASN A 517 7.42 -12.52 15.46
N VAL A 518 7.23 -12.33 14.15
CA VAL A 518 8.32 -11.98 13.23
C VAL A 518 8.95 -10.64 13.63
N LEU A 519 8.14 -9.61 13.87
CA LEU A 519 8.65 -8.28 14.26
C LEU A 519 9.36 -8.30 15.62
N ASP A 520 8.82 -9.04 16.60
CA ASP A 520 9.47 -9.22 17.90
C ASP A 520 10.82 -9.92 17.75
N PHE A 521 10.88 -10.96 16.91
CA PHE A 521 12.09 -11.72 16.63
C PHE A 521 13.20 -10.88 15.99
N VAL A 522 12.88 -10.13 14.93
CA VAL A 522 13.88 -9.34 14.18
C VAL A 522 14.38 -8.13 14.95
N ARG A 523 13.57 -7.55 15.87
CA ARG A 523 14.02 -6.48 16.77
C ARG A 523 15.18 -6.88 17.67
N ARG A 524 15.44 -8.18 17.81
CA ARG A 524 16.55 -8.71 18.63
C ARG A 524 17.89 -8.73 17.91
N ASP A 525 17.92 -8.53 16.59
CA ASP A 525 19.14 -8.23 15.82
C ASP A 525 19.16 -6.72 15.49
N PRO A 526 19.96 -5.90 16.22
CA PRO A 526 20.07 -4.47 15.95
C PRO A 526 20.49 -4.16 14.52
N LYS A 527 21.29 -5.05 13.89
CA LYS A 527 21.78 -4.82 12.53
C LYS A 527 20.66 -4.99 11.52
N LEU A 528 19.94 -6.12 11.55
CA LEU A 528 18.76 -6.32 10.70
C LEU A 528 17.70 -5.26 10.96
N TRP A 529 17.47 -4.90 12.23
CA TRP A 529 16.47 -3.90 12.56
C TRP A 529 16.83 -2.52 12.01
N GLU A 530 18.04 -2.01 12.24
CA GLU A 530 18.40 -0.67 11.75
C GLU A 530 18.47 -0.60 10.22
N ASP A 531 19.02 -1.63 9.57
CA ASP A 531 19.19 -1.66 8.12
C ASP A 531 17.85 -1.82 7.38
N GLU A 532 16.93 -2.63 7.92
CA GLU A 532 15.74 -3.09 7.17
C GLU A 532 14.41 -2.73 7.85
N LYS A 533 14.38 -1.97 8.97
CA LYS A 533 13.13 -1.63 9.68
C LYS A 533 12.07 -0.99 8.79
N GLY A 534 12.46 -0.17 7.81
CA GLY A 534 11.51 0.46 6.89
C GLY A 534 10.71 -0.58 6.10
N TRP A 535 11.40 -1.61 5.60
CA TRP A 535 10.82 -2.71 4.85
C TRP A 535 10.05 -3.66 5.76
N LEU A 536 10.64 -4.06 6.90
CA LEU A 536 10.02 -4.98 7.86
C LEU A 536 8.70 -4.46 8.43
N ASN A 537 8.59 -3.15 8.65
CA ASN A 537 7.35 -2.53 9.14
C ASN A 537 6.39 -2.11 8.01
N SER A 538 6.63 -2.56 6.77
CA SER A 538 5.70 -2.40 5.66
C SER A 538 4.99 -3.71 5.35
N SER A 539 3.74 -3.64 4.88
CA SER A 539 3.02 -4.80 4.40
C SER A 539 3.74 -5.54 3.27
N TRP A 540 4.46 -4.81 2.41
CA TRP A 540 5.27 -5.40 1.34
C TRP A 540 6.38 -6.30 1.89
N GLY A 541 7.19 -5.78 2.83
CA GLY A 541 8.31 -6.54 3.40
C GLY A 541 7.82 -7.71 4.23
N MET A 542 6.76 -7.52 5.01
CA MET A 542 6.14 -8.62 5.75
C MET A 542 5.55 -9.69 4.81
N SER A 543 5.01 -9.30 3.65
CA SER A 543 4.54 -10.24 2.63
C SER A 543 5.68 -11.09 2.06
N ARG A 544 6.89 -10.54 1.91
CA ARG A 544 8.07 -11.33 1.49
C ARG A 544 8.45 -12.38 2.53
N VAL A 545 8.42 -12.01 3.82
CA VAL A 545 8.69 -12.94 4.93
C VAL A 545 7.60 -14.02 5.02
N PHE A 546 6.33 -13.66 4.85
CA PHE A 546 5.23 -14.62 4.76
C PHE A 546 5.44 -15.60 3.61
N ARG A 547 5.80 -15.11 2.42
CA ARG A 547 6.11 -15.96 1.25
C ARG A 547 7.18 -16.99 1.59
N ARG A 548 8.24 -16.58 2.30
CA ARG A 548 9.36 -17.46 2.69
C ARG A 548 8.94 -18.61 3.62
N MET A 549 7.86 -18.43 4.38
CA MET A 549 7.32 -19.44 5.31
C MET A 549 6.03 -20.11 4.81
N SER A 550 5.62 -19.86 3.57
CA SER A 550 4.39 -20.42 3.00
C SER A 550 4.63 -21.66 2.15
N GLU A 551 3.56 -22.45 1.98
CA GLU A 551 3.44 -23.51 0.99
C GLU A 551 2.32 -23.21 0.00
N GLU A 552 2.52 -23.53 -1.27
CA GLU A 552 1.45 -23.40 -2.25
C GLU A 552 0.47 -24.58 -2.14
N ARG A 553 -0.82 -24.25 -2.00
CA ARG A 553 -1.90 -25.23 -1.91
C ARG A 553 -3.15 -24.71 -2.59
N ARG A 554 -3.49 -25.32 -3.74
CA ARG A 554 -4.70 -25.01 -4.53
C ARG A 554 -4.81 -23.51 -4.90
N GLY A 555 -3.69 -22.89 -5.28
CA GLY A 555 -3.64 -21.48 -5.67
C GLY A 555 -3.53 -20.48 -4.51
N TYR A 556 -3.44 -20.96 -3.27
CA TYR A 556 -3.20 -20.13 -2.08
C TYR A 556 -1.82 -20.42 -1.49
N ARG A 557 -1.22 -19.41 -0.86
CA ARG A 557 0.02 -19.53 -0.07
C ARG A 557 -0.33 -19.74 1.40
N TYR A 558 -0.40 -21.00 1.80
CA TYR A 558 -0.66 -21.42 3.16
C TYR A 558 0.53 -21.10 4.07
N VAL A 559 0.37 -20.21 5.04
CA VAL A 559 1.43 -19.78 5.95
C VAL A 559 1.75 -20.90 6.94
N THR A 560 3.02 -21.31 7.00
CA THR A 560 3.53 -22.38 7.87
C THR A 560 4.70 -21.87 8.72
N PRO A 561 4.45 -21.22 9.87
CA PRO A 561 5.49 -20.52 10.65
C PRO A 561 6.70 -21.40 11.03
N TRP A 562 6.48 -22.69 11.25
CA TRP A 562 7.53 -23.68 11.56
C TRP A 562 8.57 -23.89 10.45
N LYS A 563 8.32 -23.41 9.22
CA LYS A 563 9.36 -23.36 8.18
C LYS A 563 10.42 -22.29 8.42
N LEU A 564 10.03 -21.18 9.04
CA LEU A 564 10.95 -20.11 9.37
C LEU A 564 11.56 -20.35 10.75
N PHE A 565 10.72 -20.75 11.69
CA PHE A 565 11.06 -21.02 13.09
C PHE A 565 11.23 -22.53 13.34
N ASP A 566 12.18 -23.16 12.64
CA ASP A 566 12.40 -24.62 12.59
C ASP A 566 13.35 -25.16 13.68
N GLY A 567 13.71 -24.33 14.66
CA GLY A 567 14.68 -24.67 15.72
C GLY A 567 16.17 -24.51 15.36
N ARG A 568 16.53 -23.99 14.18
CA ARG A 568 17.93 -23.64 13.88
C ARG A 568 18.43 -22.39 14.65
N PRO A 569 19.72 -22.02 14.58
CA PRO A 569 20.24 -20.81 15.22
C PRO A 569 19.54 -19.53 14.74
N GLU A 570 19.37 -18.55 15.63
CA GLU A 570 18.65 -17.29 15.32
C GLU A 570 19.28 -16.52 14.14
N GLU A 571 20.61 -16.52 14.06
CA GLU A 571 21.39 -15.90 12.98
C GLU A 571 21.02 -16.42 11.58
N GLU A 572 20.68 -17.71 11.46
CA GLU A 572 20.25 -18.29 10.19
C GLU A 572 18.82 -17.86 9.84
N VAL A 573 17.95 -17.76 10.85
CA VAL A 573 16.59 -17.23 10.66
C VAL A 573 16.64 -15.75 10.25
N TRP A 574 17.47 -14.93 10.89
CA TRP A 574 17.68 -13.53 10.51
C TRP A 574 18.24 -13.39 9.10
N ARG A 575 19.18 -14.26 8.70
CA ARG A 575 19.73 -14.28 7.33
C ARG A 575 18.66 -14.61 6.30
N ASP A 576 17.78 -15.57 6.60
CA ASP A 576 16.68 -15.94 5.71
C ASP A 576 15.63 -14.83 5.59
N ILE A 577 15.32 -14.14 6.69
CA ILE A 577 14.44 -12.97 6.67
C ILE A 577 15.08 -11.87 5.81
N ARG A 578 16.36 -11.57 6.01
CA ARG A 578 17.09 -10.58 5.20
C ARG A 578 17.13 -10.98 3.72
N GLY A 579 17.31 -12.27 3.43
CA GLY A 579 17.26 -12.80 2.07
C GLY A 579 15.88 -12.64 1.43
N ALA A 580 14.81 -12.90 2.19
CA ALA A 580 13.43 -12.73 1.72
C ALA A 580 13.11 -11.27 1.36
N LEU A 581 13.65 -10.29 2.10
CA LEU A 581 13.43 -8.87 1.80
C LEU A 581 14.12 -8.40 0.51
N LYS A 582 15.19 -9.10 0.09
CA LYS A 582 16.02 -8.74 -1.08
C LYS A 582 15.68 -9.51 -2.36
N ALA A 583 14.77 -10.48 -2.27
CA ALA A 583 14.24 -11.29 -3.37
C ALA A 583 12.83 -10.80 -3.70
#